data_AF-A0A554J7W5-F1
#
_entry.id   AF-A0A554J7W5-F1
#
_cell.length_a   1.000
_cell.length_b   1.000
_cell.length_c   1.000
_cell.angle_alpha   90.00
_cell.angle_beta   90.00
_cell.angle_gamma   90.00
#
_symmetry.space_group_name_H-M   'P 1'
#
loop_
_entity.id
_entity.type
_entity.pdbx_description
1 polymer ?
#
loop_
_entity_poly.entity_id
_entity_poly.type
_entity_poly.pdbx_seq_one_letter_code
_entity_poly.pdbx_strand_id
1 'polypeptide(L)'
;AIFPVRTFWAVNLLLLLMAASIFYLINKALPILGKVIALGVLVGVFLLVLAKPTIIKTDFTNTVPVDVGNYIIPKYQTKPLTELIPNPTFFQDDNWRTDIFNPGIYQWWNLVSAKAATRGYSNYPTGVQRDWVYFFQTATRNVPKNTNEELAKNQALFLLDAYGVKFIENSLSTYPPSLLEDANVVINHQKAREQDFYEISEDFSTPVVSPTSSQAVLFVGDYSSFNSFIRTVAMTNLNSKTLIPVKGPESINNLTKQDLANFPILVLYGYKGSNFDKLKDYLIQGGKIFIDTNSTKSYPSGKLSEIFPSDFINRQEVSGTINFKVDKAEAVKNVNLEKFSSFTFQGGPWELFTAKAESLRNSVKPILLVNNDPVVVETKLGRGSIIWSGLNLPFHIVSNNNYEEAKFFKNVFINLVETPKNKAEFKVERPTPESIKVTGTNFTGIYFKENYNSGWKAYVNNQPTKIYQAGLGFIYIPVNHSSNVELIYKGSFVNWILFYISVISASICLFYLVLPRVFHKLLNFVSLQWKSRLKSKVENWVENE
;
A
#
# COMPACT_ATOMS: atom_id res chain seq x y z
N ALA A 1 -1.99 -18.01 -0.71
CA ALA A 1 -2.02 -17.34 -2.01
C ALA A 1 -0.79 -17.80 -2.82
N ILE A 2 -0.88 -19.04 -3.31
CA ILE A 2 0.22 -19.88 -3.80
C ILE A 2 -0.01 -20.05 -5.31
N PHE A 3 0.70 -19.31 -6.14
CA PHE A 3 0.77 -19.55 -7.59
C PHE A 3 2.08 -18.96 -8.15
N PRO A 4 2.56 -19.40 -9.31
CA PRO A 4 3.12 -20.72 -9.53
C PRO A 4 4.54 -20.86 -8.99
N VAL A 5 5.09 -19.90 -8.22
CA VAL A 5 6.54 -19.91 -7.90
C VAL A 5 6.90 -21.14 -7.05
N ARG A 6 6.20 -21.39 -5.93
CA ARG A 6 6.51 -22.53 -5.05
C ARG A 6 6.12 -23.88 -5.64
N THR A 7 5.04 -23.97 -6.40
CA THR A 7 4.63 -25.22 -7.07
C THR A 7 5.55 -25.52 -8.24
N PHE A 8 5.99 -24.51 -9.00
CA PHE A 8 7.03 -24.65 -10.01
C PHE A 8 8.36 -25.10 -9.38
N TRP A 9 8.76 -24.53 -8.23
CA TRP A 9 9.96 -24.98 -7.53
C TRP A 9 9.82 -26.39 -6.94
N ALA A 10 8.68 -26.73 -6.35
CA ALA A 10 8.42 -28.06 -5.80
C ALA A 10 8.35 -29.12 -6.91
N VAL A 11 7.69 -28.81 -8.03
CA VAL A 11 7.64 -29.66 -9.22
C VAL A 11 9.03 -29.79 -9.85
N ASN A 12 9.81 -28.71 -9.95
CA ASN A 12 11.19 -28.79 -10.43
C ASN A 12 12.07 -29.61 -9.49
N LEU A 13 11.93 -29.47 -8.17
CA LEU A 13 12.67 -30.27 -7.21
C LEU A 13 12.26 -31.74 -7.29
N LEU A 14 10.96 -32.03 -7.43
CA LEU A 14 10.42 -33.39 -7.60
C LEU A 14 10.88 -34.01 -8.93
N LEU A 15 10.86 -33.24 -10.02
CA LEU A 15 11.35 -33.65 -11.33
C LEU A 15 12.86 -33.86 -11.31
N LEU A 16 13.63 -33.03 -10.62
CA LEU A 16 15.06 -33.21 -10.42
C LEU A 16 15.37 -34.44 -9.56
N LEU A 17 14.56 -34.72 -8.52
CA LEU A 17 14.68 -35.92 -7.69
C LEU A 17 14.27 -37.19 -8.44
N MET A 18 13.21 -37.13 -9.26
CA MET A 18 12.77 -38.23 -10.13
C MET A 18 13.81 -38.48 -11.22
N ALA A 19 14.28 -37.43 -11.91
CA ALA A 19 15.36 -37.51 -12.86
C ALA A 19 16.61 -38.09 -12.18
N ALA A 20 16.93 -37.67 -10.96
CA ALA A 20 18.04 -38.21 -10.21
C ALA A 20 17.90 -39.69 -9.86
N SER A 21 16.70 -40.11 -9.52
CA SER A 21 16.39 -41.51 -9.20
C SER A 21 16.44 -42.39 -10.46
N ILE A 22 15.84 -41.94 -11.56
CA ILE A 22 15.87 -42.62 -12.87
C ILE A 22 17.31 -42.71 -13.37
N PHE A 23 18.07 -41.62 -13.25
CA PHE A 23 19.45 -41.56 -13.68
C PHE A 23 20.36 -42.44 -12.83
N TYR A 24 20.11 -42.53 -11.52
CA TYR A 24 20.79 -43.48 -10.64
C TYR A 24 20.53 -44.93 -11.07
N LEU A 25 19.28 -45.27 -11.40
CA LEU A 25 18.92 -46.60 -11.91
C LEU A 25 19.61 -46.91 -13.25
N ILE A 26 19.61 -45.96 -14.19
CA ILE A 26 20.30 -46.09 -15.48
C ILE A 26 21.80 -46.21 -15.28
N ASN A 27 22.42 -45.40 -14.43
CA ASN A 27 23.85 -45.47 -14.16
C ASN A 27 24.25 -46.77 -13.44
N LYS A 28 23.36 -47.34 -12.62
CA LYS A 28 23.56 -48.64 -11.98
C LYS A 28 23.50 -49.79 -13.02
N ALA A 29 22.58 -49.70 -13.98
CA ALA A 29 22.42 -50.72 -15.03
C ALA A 29 23.43 -50.57 -16.18
N LEU A 30 23.71 -49.33 -16.60
CA LEU A 30 24.49 -48.94 -17.77
C LEU A 30 25.33 -47.68 -17.47
N PRO A 31 26.46 -47.82 -16.76
CA PRO A 31 27.22 -46.69 -16.21
C PRO A 31 27.83 -45.76 -17.27
N ILE A 32 28.16 -46.28 -18.46
CA ILE A 32 28.71 -45.47 -19.56
C ILE A 32 27.60 -44.62 -20.18
N LEU A 33 26.46 -45.23 -20.49
CA LEU A 33 25.31 -44.53 -21.06
C LEU A 33 24.76 -43.48 -20.10
N GLY A 34 24.69 -43.80 -18.81
CA GLY A 34 24.40 -42.85 -17.74
C GLY A 34 25.31 -41.62 -17.88
N LYS A 35 26.63 -41.79 -17.75
CA LYS A 35 27.59 -40.67 -17.85
C LYS A 35 27.43 -39.82 -19.12
N VAL A 36 27.17 -40.43 -20.27
CA VAL A 36 26.95 -39.71 -21.53
C VAL A 36 25.68 -38.87 -21.47
N ILE A 37 24.58 -39.42 -20.97
CA ILE A 37 23.32 -38.68 -20.79
C ILE A 37 23.50 -37.55 -19.76
N ALA A 38 24.20 -37.76 -18.65
CA ALA A 38 24.50 -36.70 -17.68
C ALA A 38 25.28 -35.57 -18.33
N LEU A 39 26.35 -35.91 -19.06
CA LEU A 39 27.19 -34.93 -19.72
C LEU A 39 26.41 -34.16 -20.77
N GLY A 40 25.57 -34.82 -21.56
CA GLY A 40 24.69 -34.19 -22.54
C GLY A 40 23.67 -33.23 -21.90
N VAL A 41 23.04 -33.62 -20.80
CA VAL A 41 22.14 -32.75 -20.04
C VAL A 41 22.89 -31.58 -19.42
N LEU A 42 24.08 -31.80 -18.85
CA LEU A 42 24.87 -30.76 -18.21
C LEU A 42 25.40 -29.74 -19.22
N VAL A 43 25.91 -30.21 -20.37
CA VAL A 43 26.30 -29.36 -21.49
C VAL A 43 25.09 -28.61 -22.04
N GLY A 44 23.93 -29.28 -22.19
CA GLY A 44 22.69 -28.65 -22.64
C GLY A 44 22.21 -27.54 -21.70
N VAL A 45 22.18 -27.78 -20.39
CA VAL A 45 21.82 -26.78 -19.37
C VAL A 45 22.85 -25.65 -19.31
N PHE A 46 24.14 -25.96 -19.31
CA PHE A 46 25.22 -24.96 -19.29
C PHE A 46 25.18 -24.06 -20.52
N LEU A 47 25.01 -24.65 -21.72
CA LEU A 47 24.83 -23.90 -22.96
C LEU A 47 23.53 -23.08 -22.92
N LEU A 48 22.42 -23.60 -22.40
CA LEU A 48 21.17 -22.83 -22.26
C LEU A 48 21.29 -21.66 -21.29
N VAL A 49 22.05 -21.82 -20.19
CA VAL A 49 22.27 -20.78 -19.17
C VAL A 49 23.27 -19.71 -19.66
N LEU A 50 24.29 -20.08 -20.44
CA LEU A 50 25.30 -19.14 -20.93
C LEU A 50 24.99 -18.53 -22.30
N ALA A 51 24.30 -19.25 -23.19
CA ALA A 51 23.93 -18.75 -24.51
C ALA A 51 22.87 -17.65 -24.45
N LYS A 52 22.21 -17.48 -23.30
CA LYS A 52 21.43 -16.28 -23.02
C LYS A 52 22.20 -15.47 -21.98
N PRO A 53 22.60 -14.22 -22.25
CA PRO A 53 23.03 -13.35 -21.17
C PRO A 53 21.94 -13.39 -20.11
N THR A 54 22.30 -13.77 -18.89
CA THR A 54 21.42 -13.75 -17.73
C THR A 54 21.11 -12.30 -17.40
N ILE A 55 20.27 -11.68 -18.23
CA ILE A 55 19.29 -10.74 -17.76
C ILE A 55 18.40 -11.60 -16.88
N ILE A 56 18.80 -11.79 -15.62
CA ILE A 56 17.89 -12.25 -14.58
C ILE A 56 16.83 -11.17 -14.60
N LYS A 57 15.73 -11.42 -15.33
CA LYS A 57 14.56 -10.56 -15.30
C LYS A 57 14.14 -10.56 -13.84
N THR A 58 14.49 -9.48 -13.16
CA THR A 58 13.98 -9.11 -11.85
C THR A 58 12.48 -9.37 -11.86
N ASP A 59 11.96 -9.94 -10.77
CA ASP A 59 10.53 -10.26 -10.61
C ASP A 59 9.69 -9.29 -11.42
N PHE A 60 8.95 -9.77 -12.42
CA PHE A 60 8.06 -8.93 -13.20
C PHE A 60 7.26 -8.09 -12.21
N THR A 61 7.56 -6.79 -12.15
CA THR A 61 6.69 -5.88 -11.44
C THR A 61 5.32 -6.04 -12.10
N ASN A 62 4.26 -6.07 -11.31
CA ASN A 62 2.88 -6.35 -11.74
C ASN A 62 2.33 -5.37 -12.81
N THR A 63 3.18 -4.59 -13.47
CA THR A 63 2.81 -3.34 -14.14
C THR A 63 3.24 -3.22 -15.59
N VAL A 64 3.90 -4.21 -16.20
CA VAL A 64 4.15 -4.09 -17.65
C VAL A 64 3.84 -5.37 -18.43
N PRO A 65 2.82 -5.35 -19.30
CA PRO A 65 2.74 -6.28 -20.40
C PRO A 65 3.71 -5.84 -21.49
N VAL A 66 5.01 -5.88 -21.23
CA VAL A 66 5.99 -5.63 -22.28
C VAL A 66 5.93 -6.82 -23.22
N ASP A 67 5.77 -6.52 -24.50
CA ASP A 67 5.88 -7.41 -25.65
C ASP A 67 4.68 -8.30 -25.96
N VAL A 68 3.60 -8.37 -25.16
CA VAL A 68 2.53 -9.33 -25.52
C VAL A 68 1.81 -8.97 -26.82
N GLY A 69 1.73 -7.68 -27.15
CA GLY A 69 1.28 -7.19 -28.46
C GLY A 69 2.12 -7.70 -29.65
N ASN A 70 3.39 -8.03 -29.44
CA ASN A 70 4.25 -8.64 -30.46
C ASN A 70 3.94 -10.13 -30.69
N TYR A 71 3.13 -10.76 -29.83
CA TYR A 71 2.67 -12.14 -29.98
C TYR A 71 1.25 -12.23 -30.57
N ILE A 72 0.62 -11.10 -30.93
CA ILE A 72 -0.62 -11.14 -31.73
C ILE A 72 -0.26 -11.71 -33.09
N ILE A 73 -0.55 -12.99 -33.32
CA ILE A 73 -0.34 -13.62 -34.61
C ILE A 73 -1.46 -13.11 -35.55
N PRO A 74 -1.15 -12.36 -36.62
CA PRO A 74 -2.17 -11.68 -37.44
C PRO A 74 -3.25 -12.61 -37.98
N LYS A 75 -2.93 -13.89 -38.21
CA LYS A 75 -3.87 -14.91 -38.68
C LYS A 75 -5.03 -15.20 -37.70
N TYR A 76 -4.89 -14.87 -36.42
CA TYR A 76 -5.94 -15.03 -35.41
C TYR A 76 -6.69 -13.72 -35.12
N GLN A 77 -6.28 -12.61 -35.74
CA GLN A 77 -7.01 -11.36 -35.63
C GLN A 77 -8.21 -11.39 -36.59
N THR A 78 -9.37 -11.76 -36.06
CA THR A 78 -10.60 -11.83 -36.87
C THR A 78 -11.23 -10.47 -37.13
N LYS A 79 -10.84 -9.43 -36.39
CA LYS A 79 -11.42 -8.07 -36.44
C LYS A 79 -10.40 -6.97 -36.05
N PRO A 80 -10.58 -5.71 -36.51
CA PRO A 80 -9.77 -4.58 -36.05
C PRO A 80 -9.88 -4.37 -34.54
N LEU A 81 -8.76 -4.00 -33.91
CA LEU A 81 -8.72 -3.75 -32.46
C LEU A 81 -9.64 -2.59 -32.03
N THR A 82 -9.85 -1.61 -32.91
CA THR A 82 -10.75 -0.47 -32.73
C THR A 82 -12.23 -0.85 -32.58
N GLU A 83 -12.61 -2.09 -32.93
CA GLU A 83 -13.95 -2.59 -32.62
C GLU A 83 -14.07 -3.14 -31.19
N LEU A 84 -12.96 -3.50 -30.56
CA LEU A 84 -12.92 -4.10 -29.22
C LEU A 84 -12.61 -3.07 -28.14
N ILE A 85 -11.81 -2.06 -28.49
CA ILE A 85 -11.45 -0.95 -27.61
C ILE A 85 -11.69 0.38 -28.33
N PRO A 86 -12.02 1.46 -27.60
CA PRO A 86 -12.07 2.81 -28.12
C PRO A 86 -10.79 3.22 -28.86
N ASN A 87 -10.83 4.39 -29.52
CA ASN A 87 -9.70 4.93 -30.28
C ASN A 87 -8.36 4.73 -29.51
N PRO A 88 -7.31 4.15 -30.12
CA PRO A 88 -6.05 3.86 -29.43
C PRO A 88 -5.43 5.05 -28.70
N THR A 89 -5.63 6.27 -29.21
CA THR A 89 -5.19 7.53 -28.55
C THR A 89 -5.74 7.69 -27.14
N PHE A 90 -6.95 7.19 -26.89
CA PHE A 90 -7.60 7.15 -25.58
C PHE A 90 -6.78 6.34 -24.56
N PHE A 91 -5.88 5.46 -25.01
CA PHE A 91 -5.10 4.60 -24.11
C PHE A 91 -3.57 4.72 -24.22
N GLN A 92 -3.04 5.76 -24.88
CA GLN A 92 -1.58 5.88 -25.09
C GLN A 92 -0.78 6.28 -23.83
N ASP A 93 -1.41 6.94 -22.85
CA ASP A 93 -0.71 7.41 -21.64
C ASP A 93 -0.49 6.27 -20.61
N ASP A 94 0.71 5.72 -20.56
CA ASP A 94 1.07 4.59 -19.69
C ASP A 94 1.18 4.96 -18.20
N ASN A 95 1.11 6.25 -17.86
CA ASN A 95 1.11 6.74 -16.48
C ASN A 95 -0.31 6.78 -15.86
N TRP A 96 -1.31 6.20 -16.50
CA TRP A 96 -2.66 6.03 -15.96
C TRP A 96 -3.14 4.58 -16.04
N ARG A 97 -4.12 4.25 -15.21
CA ARG A 97 -4.82 2.96 -15.26
C ARG A 97 -6.18 3.05 -15.94
N THR A 98 -6.59 1.91 -16.47
CA THR A 98 -7.99 1.63 -16.80
C THR A 98 -8.61 0.71 -15.76
N ASP A 99 -9.78 1.04 -15.25
CA ASP A 99 -10.60 0.11 -14.46
C ASP A 99 -11.50 -0.73 -15.35
N ILE A 100 -11.19 -2.03 -15.47
CA ILE A 100 -11.91 -2.97 -16.33
C ILE A 100 -12.53 -4.07 -15.47
N PHE A 101 -13.85 -4.23 -15.52
CA PHE A 101 -14.58 -5.26 -14.77
C PHE A 101 -14.91 -6.46 -15.64
N ASN A 102 -15.13 -6.24 -16.93
CA ASN A 102 -15.50 -7.29 -17.84
C ASN A 102 -14.38 -8.35 -17.98
N PRO A 103 -14.59 -9.61 -17.53
CA PRO A 103 -13.62 -10.69 -17.72
C PRO A 103 -13.38 -10.99 -19.19
N GLY A 104 -14.36 -10.74 -20.05
CA GLY A 104 -14.19 -10.80 -21.49
C GLY A 104 -13.27 -9.71 -22.05
N ILE A 105 -12.75 -8.76 -21.25
CA ILE A 105 -11.76 -7.75 -21.67
C ILE A 105 -10.47 -7.87 -20.86
N TYR A 106 -10.54 -7.84 -19.52
CA TYR A 106 -9.33 -7.70 -18.71
C TYR A 106 -8.37 -8.90 -18.87
N GLN A 107 -8.87 -10.08 -19.25
CA GLN A 107 -8.04 -11.28 -19.41
C GLN A 107 -7.03 -11.16 -20.55
N TRP A 108 -7.36 -10.42 -21.62
CA TRP A 108 -6.49 -10.19 -22.76
C TRP A 108 -6.10 -8.72 -22.94
N TRP A 109 -6.50 -7.82 -22.05
CA TRP A 109 -6.16 -6.39 -22.09
C TRP A 109 -4.65 -6.15 -22.30
N ASN A 110 -3.85 -6.87 -21.54
CA ASN A 110 -2.40 -6.84 -21.60
C ASN A 110 -1.82 -7.38 -22.92
N LEU A 111 -2.60 -8.05 -23.77
CA LEU A 111 -2.16 -8.44 -25.12
C LEU A 111 -2.20 -7.26 -26.09
N VAL A 112 -3.05 -6.25 -25.85
CA VAL A 112 -3.36 -5.21 -26.84
C VAL A 112 -3.02 -3.80 -26.38
N SER A 113 -2.70 -3.62 -25.09
CA SER A 113 -2.45 -2.33 -24.47
C SER A 113 -1.30 -2.44 -23.48
N ALA A 114 -0.37 -1.48 -23.55
CA ALA A 114 0.69 -1.31 -22.56
C ALA A 114 0.18 -0.70 -21.26
N LYS A 115 -1.02 -0.09 -21.27
CA LYS A 115 -1.61 0.58 -20.12
C LYS A 115 -1.98 -0.42 -19.04
N ALA A 116 -1.61 -0.16 -17.80
CA ALA A 116 -1.96 -1.03 -16.68
C ALA A 116 -3.48 -1.02 -16.42
N ALA A 117 -4.05 -2.20 -16.20
CA ALA A 117 -5.40 -2.33 -15.66
C ALA A 117 -5.36 -2.43 -14.12
N THR A 118 -6.41 -1.98 -13.46
CA THR A 118 -6.63 -2.18 -12.01
C THR A 118 -6.84 -3.66 -11.65
N ARG A 119 -7.19 -4.50 -12.63
CA ARG A 119 -7.50 -5.94 -12.49
C ARG A 119 -6.73 -6.75 -13.54
N GLY A 120 -6.42 -8.02 -13.22
CA GLY A 120 -5.86 -8.96 -14.20
C GLY A 120 -4.96 -10.04 -13.59
N TYR A 121 -4.68 -11.09 -14.38
CA TYR A 121 -3.92 -12.27 -13.97
C TYR A 121 -2.47 -11.96 -13.56
N SER A 122 -1.88 -10.90 -14.11
CA SER A 122 -0.51 -10.46 -13.80
C SER A 122 -0.41 -9.63 -12.53
N ASN A 123 -1.54 -9.18 -11.97
CA ASN A 123 -1.57 -8.30 -10.82
C ASN A 123 -2.01 -9.13 -9.62
N TYR A 124 -1.09 -9.90 -9.02
CA TYR A 124 -1.41 -10.68 -7.83
C TYR A 124 -1.32 -9.81 -6.59
N PRO A 125 -2.45 -9.42 -5.97
CA PRO A 125 -2.41 -8.65 -4.74
C PRO A 125 -1.82 -9.52 -3.61
N THR A 126 -0.88 -8.93 -2.86
CA THR A 126 -0.53 -9.42 -1.51
C THR A 126 -1.78 -9.44 -0.62
N GLY A 127 -1.77 -10.16 0.51
CA GLY A 127 -2.95 -10.27 1.38
C GLY A 127 -3.59 -8.92 1.73
N VAL A 128 -2.77 -7.91 2.02
CA VAL A 128 -3.20 -6.52 2.26
C VAL A 128 -3.82 -5.87 1.02
N GLN A 129 -3.20 -6.04 -0.15
CA GLN A 129 -3.71 -5.50 -1.41
C GLN A 129 -5.06 -6.13 -1.82
N ARG A 130 -5.35 -7.36 -1.38
CA ARG A 130 -6.64 -8.01 -1.68
C ARG A 130 -7.80 -7.27 -1.04
N ASP A 131 -7.64 -6.83 0.21
CA ASP A 131 -8.67 -6.04 0.90
C ASP A 131 -8.92 -4.72 0.18
N TRP A 132 -7.86 -4.03 -0.26
CA TRP A 132 -8.01 -2.77 -0.99
C TRP A 132 -8.58 -2.92 -2.39
N VAL A 133 -8.24 -4.00 -3.11
CA VAL A 133 -8.86 -4.29 -4.42
C VAL A 133 -10.32 -4.67 -4.24
N TYR A 134 -10.65 -5.44 -3.20
CA TYR A 134 -12.03 -5.77 -2.87
C TYR A 134 -12.83 -4.51 -2.51
N PHE A 135 -12.27 -3.64 -1.66
CA PHE A 135 -12.90 -2.35 -1.33
C PHE A 135 -13.07 -1.47 -2.56
N PHE A 136 -12.07 -1.43 -3.44
CA PHE A 136 -12.20 -0.73 -4.71
C PHE A 136 -13.40 -1.24 -5.50
N GLN A 137 -13.51 -2.55 -5.69
CA GLN A 137 -14.60 -3.18 -6.45
C GLN A 137 -15.97 -2.89 -5.84
N THR A 138 -16.12 -3.08 -4.54
CA THR A 138 -17.42 -2.91 -3.87
C THR A 138 -17.86 -1.46 -3.83
N ALA A 139 -16.95 -0.54 -3.49
CA ALA A 139 -17.29 0.88 -3.35
C ALA A 139 -17.48 1.59 -4.70
N THR A 140 -16.67 1.30 -5.72
CA THR A 140 -16.84 1.92 -7.04
C THR A 140 -18.03 1.43 -7.83
N ARG A 141 -18.48 0.20 -7.57
CA ARG A 141 -19.62 -0.40 -8.28
C ARG A 141 -20.92 -0.32 -7.49
N ASN A 142 -20.89 0.35 -6.33
CA ASN A 142 -22.04 0.46 -5.43
C ASN A 142 -22.63 -0.93 -5.07
N VAL A 143 -21.77 -1.89 -4.73
CA VAL A 143 -22.15 -3.27 -4.35
C VAL A 143 -21.65 -3.61 -2.94
N PRO A 144 -22.53 -3.86 -1.96
CA PRO A 144 -23.99 -3.74 -2.04
C PRO A 144 -24.41 -2.27 -2.25
N LYS A 145 -25.62 -2.07 -2.77
CA LYS A 145 -26.16 -0.73 -3.05
C LYS A 145 -26.15 0.10 -1.76
N ASN A 146 -25.32 1.13 -1.73
CA ASN A 146 -25.33 2.13 -0.68
C ASN A 146 -26.55 3.03 -0.90
N THR A 147 -27.36 3.21 0.13
CA THR A 147 -28.53 4.10 0.09
C THR A 147 -28.11 5.57 0.10
N ASN A 148 -26.89 5.88 0.53
CA ASN A 148 -26.31 7.20 0.47
C ASN A 148 -25.46 7.35 -0.81
N GLU A 149 -26.03 7.98 -1.83
CA GLU A 149 -25.38 8.18 -3.14
C GLU A 149 -24.16 9.10 -3.08
N GLU A 150 -24.14 10.08 -2.17
CA GLU A 150 -23.01 11.00 -1.98
C GLU A 150 -21.81 10.25 -1.39
N LEU A 151 -22.06 9.40 -0.39
CA LEU A 151 -21.05 8.51 0.17
C LEU A 151 -20.47 7.56 -0.90
N ALA A 152 -21.34 6.93 -1.69
CA ALA A 152 -20.90 6.04 -2.78
C ALA A 152 -20.04 6.79 -3.81
N LYS A 153 -20.47 7.98 -4.24
CA LYS A 153 -19.71 8.85 -5.14
C LYS A 153 -18.35 9.23 -4.56
N ASN A 154 -18.31 9.66 -3.30
CA ASN A 154 -17.07 10.08 -2.65
C ASN A 154 -16.06 8.93 -2.53
N GLN A 155 -16.51 7.74 -2.11
CA GLN A 155 -15.64 6.57 -2.05
C GLN A 155 -15.14 6.18 -3.44
N ALA A 156 -16.01 6.22 -4.47
CA ALA A 156 -15.61 5.92 -5.83
C ALA A 156 -14.55 6.89 -6.34
N LEU A 157 -14.75 8.21 -6.17
CA LEU A 157 -13.78 9.23 -6.55
C LEU A 157 -12.45 9.07 -5.80
N PHE A 158 -12.51 8.83 -4.49
CA PHE A 158 -11.30 8.59 -3.68
C PHE A 158 -10.49 7.42 -4.23
N LEU A 159 -11.16 6.31 -4.57
CA LEU A 159 -10.48 5.10 -5.00
C LEU A 159 -10.00 5.18 -6.46
N LEU A 160 -10.75 5.83 -7.34
CA LEU A 160 -10.30 6.12 -8.71
C LEU A 160 -8.99 6.92 -8.67
N ASP A 161 -8.94 7.97 -7.85
CA ASP A 161 -7.70 8.70 -7.59
C ASP A 161 -6.64 7.80 -6.96
N ALA A 162 -6.95 7.07 -5.88
CA ALA A 162 -5.96 6.26 -5.17
C ALA A 162 -5.27 5.23 -6.07
N TYR A 163 -5.99 4.64 -7.04
CA TYR A 163 -5.44 3.71 -8.04
C TYR A 163 -4.92 4.40 -9.31
N GLY A 164 -5.07 5.71 -9.45
CA GLY A 164 -4.64 6.46 -10.63
C GLY A 164 -5.39 6.05 -11.89
N VAL A 165 -6.71 5.88 -11.75
CA VAL A 165 -7.63 5.52 -12.83
C VAL A 165 -8.06 6.78 -13.55
N LYS A 166 -7.82 6.84 -14.86
CA LYS A 166 -8.37 7.87 -15.74
C LYS A 166 -9.49 7.32 -16.61
N PHE A 167 -9.47 6.02 -16.87
CA PHE A 167 -10.39 5.39 -17.80
C PHE A 167 -11.18 4.29 -17.12
N ILE A 168 -12.48 4.23 -17.38
CA ILE A 168 -13.38 3.27 -16.76
C ILE A 168 -14.12 2.51 -17.85
N GLU A 169 -14.15 1.18 -17.73
CA GLU A 169 -15.05 0.31 -18.47
C GLU A 169 -16.25 -0.08 -17.57
N ASN A 170 -17.45 0.03 -18.14
CA ASN A 170 -18.72 0.02 -17.40
C ASN A 170 -19.81 -0.89 -18.01
N SER A 171 -19.45 -2.00 -18.66
CA SER A 171 -20.41 -2.83 -19.38
C SER A 171 -21.14 -3.86 -18.51
N LEU A 172 -20.48 -4.42 -17.48
CA LEU A 172 -21.06 -5.52 -16.68
C LEU A 172 -21.52 -5.10 -15.29
N SER A 173 -20.82 -4.18 -14.65
CA SER A 173 -21.10 -3.73 -13.30
C SER A 173 -21.05 -2.22 -13.30
N THR A 174 -22.14 -1.54 -12.97
CA THR A 174 -22.23 -0.09 -13.16
C THR A 174 -21.58 0.69 -12.02
N TYR A 175 -20.93 1.79 -12.35
CA TYR A 175 -20.60 2.84 -11.38
C TYR A 175 -21.86 3.55 -10.90
N PRO A 176 -21.82 4.25 -9.73
CA PRO A 176 -22.91 5.12 -9.29
C PRO A 176 -23.37 6.07 -10.40
N PRO A 177 -24.68 6.19 -10.67
CA PRO A 177 -25.20 7.16 -11.65
C PRO A 177 -24.75 8.59 -11.34
N SER A 178 -24.71 8.95 -10.05
CA SER A 178 -24.23 10.25 -9.55
C SER A 178 -22.77 10.59 -9.92
N LEU A 179 -21.97 9.59 -10.30
CA LEU A 179 -20.62 9.75 -10.84
C LEU A 179 -20.63 9.85 -12.37
N LEU A 180 -21.35 8.96 -13.05
CA LEU A 180 -21.35 8.87 -14.51
C LEU A 180 -22.09 10.01 -15.20
N GLU A 181 -23.10 10.58 -14.55
CA GLU A 181 -23.93 11.67 -15.06
C GLU A 181 -23.33 13.06 -14.74
N ASP A 182 -22.27 13.13 -13.93
CA ASP A 182 -21.61 14.39 -13.58
C ASP A 182 -20.59 14.77 -14.66
N ALA A 183 -20.96 15.75 -15.50
CA ALA A 183 -20.13 16.26 -16.58
C ALA A 183 -18.81 16.91 -16.12
N ASN A 184 -18.65 17.25 -14.83
CA ASN A 184 -17.36 17.70 -14.30
C ASN A 184 -16.41 16.51 -14.06
N VAL A 185 -16.98 15.35 -13.73
CA VAL A 185 -16.22 14.13 -13.45
C VAL A 185 -15.94 13.38 -14.75
N VAL A 186 -16.94 13.18 -15.59
CA VAL A 186 -16.83 12.45 -16.86
C VAL A 186 -16.72 13.45 -18.00
N ILE A 187 -15.55 13.49 -18.64
CA ILE A 187 -15.25 14.46 -19.72
C ILE A 187 -15.37 13.87 -21.12
N ASN A 188 -15.38 12.53 -21.22
CA ASN A 188 -15.52 11.83 -22.48
C ASN A 188 -16.21 10.48 -22.26
N HIS A 189 -17.01 10.06 -23.25
CA HIS A 189 -17.71 8.79 -23.26
C HIS A 189 -17.65 8.20 -24.67
N GLN A 190 -17.14 6.98 -24.79
CA GLN A 190 -17.05 6.27 -26.06
C GLN A 190 -17.65 4.88 -25.91
N LYS A 191 -18.34 4.43 -26.96
CA LYS A 191 -18.83 3.07 -27.10
C LYS A 191 -17.94 2.27 -28.04
N ALA A 192 -17.56 1.07 -27.62
CA ALA A 192 -16.93 0.07 -28.48
C ALA A 192 -17.76 -1.23 -28.38
N ARG A 193 -18.52 -1.56 -29.43
CA ARG A 193 -19.58 -2.59 -29.41
C ARG A 193 -20.58 -2.33 -28.28
N GLU A 194 -20.71 -3.28 -27.36
CA GLU A 194 -21.62 -3.28 -26.22
C GLU A 194 -20.92 -2.77 -24.94
N GLN A 195 -19.79 -2.09 -25.08
CA GLN A 195 -18.94 -1.65 -23.96
C GLN A 195 -18.92 -0.13 -23.89
N ASP A 196 -19.20 0.40 -22.70
CA ASP A 196 -19.12 1.82 -22.38
C ASP A 196 -17.79 2.14 -21.70
N PHE A 197 -17.06 3.09 -22.29
CA PHE A 197 -15.80 3.60 -21.79
C PHE A 197 -15.91 5.08 -21.43
N TYR A 198 -15.51 5.43 -20.22
CA TYR A 198 -15.55 6.79 -19.70
C TYR A 198 -14.14 7.30 -19.40
N GLU A 199 -13.91 8.58 -19.66
CA GLU A 199 -12.71 9.31 -19.25
C GLU A 199 -13.05 10.22 -18.07
N ILE A 200 -12.28 10.08 -17.00
CA ILE A 200 -12.40 10.86 -15.78
C ILE A 200 -11.50 12.09 -15.88
N SER A 201 -12.03 13.24 -15.50
CA SER A 201 -11.28 14.49 -15.41
C SER A 201 -10.08 14.36 -14.47
N GLU A 202 -8.97 14.97 -14.88
CA GLU A 202 -7.77 15.08 -14.07
C GLU A 202 -7.96 15.93 -12.81
N ASP A 203 -9.11 16.61 -12.65
CA ASP A 203 -9.47 17.28 -11.40
C ASP A 203 -9.86 16.30 -10.29
N PHE A 204 -10.28 15.08 -10.67
CA PHE A 204 -10.77 14.06 -9.74
C PHE A 204 -9.84 12.87 -9.57
N SER A 205 -8.82 12.73 -10.41
CA SER A 205 -7.84 11.65 -10.35
C SER A 205 -6.43 12.16 -10.66
N THR A 206 -5.41 11.49 -10.16
CA THR A 206 -3.99 11.79 -10.42
C THR A 206 -3.29 10.56 -11.02
N PRO A 207 -2.20 10.72 -11.77
CA PRO A 207 -1.55 9.59 -12.44
C PRO A 207 -0.93 8.57 -11.46
N VAL A 208 -0.47 7.44 -12.00
CA VAL A 208 0.21 6.35 -11.27
C VAL A 208 1.49 6.86 -10.61
N VAL A 209 2.32 7.58 -11.35
CA VAL A 209 3.48 8.31 -10.83
C VAL A 209 3.10 9.78 -10.79
N SER A 210 2.85 10.29 -9.59
CA SER A 210 2.36 11.66 -9.39
C SER A 210 3.30 12.45 -8.46
N PRO A 211 4.13 13.35 -9.03
CA PRO A 211 4.76 14.42 -8.28
C PRO A 211 3.68 15.34 -7.70
N THR A 212 3.81 15.65 -6.42
CA THR A 212 2.75 16.30 -5.65
C THR A 212 3.30 17.25 -4.59
N SER A 213 2.55 18.32 -4.36
CA SER A 213 2.73 19.27 -3.27
C SER A 213 1.68 19.09 -2.16
N SER A 214 0.75 18.13 -2.33
CA SER A 214 -0.21 17.75 -1.30
C SER A 214 0.51 17.25 -0.05
N GLN A 215 0.00 17.63 1.12
CA GLN A 215 0.68 17.31 2.37
C GLN A 215 0.62 15.81 2.65
N ALA A 216 1.79 15.22 2.85
CA ALA A 216 1.90 13.86 3.34
C ALA A 216 1.71 13.83 4.86
N VAL A 217 0.84 12.94 5.31
CA VAL A 217 0.46 12.79 6.72
C VAL A 217 1.07 11.50 7.24
N LEU A 218 1.99 11.59 8.19
CA LEU A 218 2.60 10.40 8.79
C LEU A 218 1.68 9.81 9.85
N PHE A 219 1.18 8.61 9.58
CA PHE A 219 0.34 7.85 10.48
C PHE A 219 1.19 6.98 11.42
N VAL A 220 1.02 7.17 12.72
CA VAL A 220 1.67 6.39 13.78
C VAL A 220 0.62 5.53 14.45
N GLY A 221 0.75 4.22 14.31
CA GLY A 221 -0.23 3.27 14.81
C GLY A 221 -0.18 1.91 14.14
N ASP A 222 -0.99 0.99 14.63
CA ASP A 222 -1.13 -0.32 14.04
C ASP A 222 -1.83 -0.30 12.67
N TYR A 223 -1.77 -1.44 11.97
CA TYR A 223 -2.36 -1.58 10.64
C TYR A 223 -3.90 -1.46 10.63
N SER A 224 -4.58 -1.90 11.68
CA SER A 224 -6.05 -1.84 11.76
C SER A 224 -6.50 -0.38 11.87
N SER A 225 -5.86 0.39 12.74
CA SER A 225 -6.11 1.82 12.90
C SER A 225 -5.76 2.61 11.64
N PHE A 226 -4.68 2.26 10.95
CA PHE A 226 -4.37 2.84 9.63
C PHE A 226 -5.48 2.55 8.62
N ASN A 227 -5.98 1.31 8.56
CA ASN A 227 -7.06 0.91 7.66
C ASN A 227 -8.35 1.72 7.95
N SER A 228 -8.76 1.81 9.21
CA SER A 228 -9.91 2.64 9.61
C SER A 228 -9.74 4.09 9.17
N PHE A 229 -8.56 4.70 9.41
CA PHE A 229 -8.29 6.06 8.98
C PHE A 229 -8.42 6.26 7.47
N ILE A 230 -7.83 5.38 6.65
CA ILE A 230 -7.96 5.43 5.19
C ILE A 230 -9.43 5.34 4.74
N ARG A 231 -10.19 4.42 5.34
CA ARG A 231 -11.61 4.25 4.99
C ARG A 231 -12.43 5.47 5.41
N THR A 232 -12.16 6.07 6.56
CA THR A 232 -12.81 7.32 6.99
C THR A 232 -12.55 8.46 6.01
N VAL A 233 -11.30 8.67 5.57
CA VAL A 233 -10.99 9.75 4.60
C VAL A 233 -11.58 9.47 3.22
N ALA A 234 -11.73 8.19 2.84
CA ALA A 234 -12.39 7.79 1.60
C ALA A 234 -13.87 8.16 1.56
N MET A 235 -14.57 8.10 2.70
CA MET A 235 -16.00 8.43 2.78
C MET A 235 -16.33 9.87 2.38
N THR A 236 -15.36 10.79 2.47
CA THR A 236 -15.54 12.22 2.16
C THR A 236 -14.62 12.73 1.04
N ASN A 237 -14.03 11.80 0.27
CA ASN A 237 -13.13 12.06 -0.85
C ASN A 237 -11.93 12.98 -0.49
N LEU A 238 -11.34 12.79 0.68
CA LEU A 238 -10.06 13.41 1.02
C LEU A 238 -8.93 12.62 0.33
N ASN A 239 -8.85 12.80 -0.99
CA ASN A 239 -7.98 12.04 -1.89
C ASN A 239 -6.54 12.60 -1.96
N SER A 240 -5.70 12.04 -2.84
CA SER A 240 -4.27 12.36 -2.90
C SER A 240 -3.95 13.78 -3.37
N LYS A 241 -4.92 14.50 -3.94
CA LYS A 241 -4.80 15.94 -4.21
C LYS A 241 -4.92 16.79 -2.95
N THR A 242 -5.60 16.26 -1.92
CA THR A 242 -5.78 16.94 -0.63
C THR A 242 -4.67 16.54 0.34
N LEU A 243 -4.50 15.24 0.56
CA LEU A 243 -3.50 14.70 1.47
C LEU A 243 -3.08 13.28 1.08
N ILE A 244 -1.88 12.88 1.47
CA ILE A 244 -1.37 11.52 1.22
C ILE A 244 -1.11 10.84 2.56
N PRO A 245 -1.90 9.85 2.97
CA PRO A 245 -1.63 9.08 4.17
C PRO A 245 -0.35 8.24 4.00
N VAL A 246 0.60 8.38 4.90
CA VAL A 246 1.87 7.65 4.87
C VAL A 246 1.99 6.82 6.14
N LYS A 247 2.22 5.52 5.99
CA LYS A 247 2.35 4.62 7.13
C LYS A 247 3.72 4.80 7.79
N GLY A 248 3.71 5.23 9.05
CA GLY A 248 4.85 5.35 9.93
C GLY A 248 5.02 4.14 10.86
N PRO A 249 5.81 4.28 11.94
CA PRO A 249 5.97 3.24 12.93
C PRO A 249 4.69 3.03 13.76
N GLU A 250 4.56 1.86 14.41
CA GLU A 250 3.45 1.63 15.35
C GLU A 250 3.61 2.40 16.67
N SER A 251 4.85 2.78 17.04
CA SER A 251 5.15 3.45 18.30
C SER A 251 5.73 4.84 18.09
N ILE A 252 5.28 5.79 18.91
CA ILE A 252 5.82 7.15 18.99
C ILE A 252 7.33 7.13 19.28
N ASN A 253 7.79 6.18 20.11
CA ASN A 253 9.20 6.06 20.47
C ASN A 253 10.10 5.84 19.25
N ASN A 254 9.58 5.16 18.22
CA ASN A 254 10.30 4.78 17.00
C ASN A 254 10.29 5.88 15.93
N LEU A 255 9.64 7.02 16.16
CA LEU A 255 9.73 8.16 15.26
C LEU A 255 11.17 8.66 15.17
N THR A 256 11.69 8.83 13.96
CA THR A 256 13.04 9.36 13.75
C THR A 256 13.00 10.88 13.53
N LYS A 257 14.14 11.56 13.71
CA LYS A 257 14.27 12.99 13.35
C LYS A 257 13.95 13.24 11.88
N GLN A 258 14.34 12.31 11.01
CA GLN A 258 14.05 12.38 9.58
C GLN A 258 12.55 12.29 9.31
N ASP A 259 11.83 11.42 10.00
CA ASP A 259 10.37 11.34 9.86
C ASP A 259 9.72 12.67 10.30
N LEU A 260 10.12 13.23 11.45
CA LEU A 260 9.59 14.53 11.93
C LEU A 260 9.93 15.72 11.02
N ALA A 261 11.05 15.65 10.28
CA ALA A 261 11.44 16.68 9.32
C ALA A 261 10.69 16.56 7.98
N ASN A 262 10.38 15.34 7.54
CA ASN A 262 9.76 15.09 6.24
C ASN A 262 8.24 15.28 6.24
N PHE A 263 7.59 15.14 7.39
CA PHE A 263 6.13 15.12 7.49
C PHE A 263 5.61 16.28 8.36
N PRO A 264 4.88 17.25 7.79
CA PRO A 264 4.36 18.40 8.53
C PRO A 264 3.15 18.07 9.42
N ILE A 265 2.56 16.88 9.24
CA ILE A 265 1.39 16.41 9.99
C ILE A 265 1.63 14.98 10.47
N LEU A 266 1.34 14.74 11.76
CA LEU A 266 1.26 13.40 12.34
C LEU A 266 -0.19 13.04 12.67
N VAL A 267 -0.57 11.80 12.42
CA VAL A 267 -1.80 11.19 12.95
C VAL A 267 -1.39 10.11 13.94
N LEU A 268 -1.77 10.27 15.20
CA LEU A 268 -1.53 9.31 16.27
C LEU A 268 -2.84 8.58 16.56
N TYR A 269 -2.98 7.35 16.07
CA TYR A 269 -4.19 6.56 16.27
C TYR A 269 -3.88 5.06 16.30
N GLY A 270 -4.25 4.39 17.40
CA GLY A 270 -3.82 3.00 17.65
C GLY A 270 -2.30 2.87 17.84
N TYR A 271 -1.65 3.91 18.35
CA TYR A 271 -0.21 3.97 18.59
C TYR A 271 0.20 3.29 19.90
N LYS A 272 1.49 2.95 20.00
CA LYS A 272 2.15 2.45 21.20
C LYS A 272 3.15 3.47 21.76
N GLY A 273 3.42 3.39 23.06
CA GLY A 273 4.43 4.19 23.76
C GLY A 273 3.88 5.49 24.35
N SER A 274 4.68 6.11 25.21
CA SER A 274 4.27 7.23 26.08
C SER A 274 5.21 8.43 26.06
N ASN A 275 6.29 8.41 25.26
CA ASN A 275 7.25 9.51 25.20
C ASN A 275 6.76 10.64 24.26
N PHE A 276 5.69 11.32 24.68
CA PHE A 276 5.11 12.45 23.95
C PHE A 276 6.01 13.68 23.95
N ASP A 277 6.89 13.83 24.94
CA ASP A 277 7.81 14.97 25.06
C ASP A 277 8.74 15.10 23.85
N LYS A 278 9.07 13.98 23.19
CA LYS A 278 9.83 13.96 21.93
C LYS A 278 9.14 14.73 20.80
N LEU A 279 7.84 14.97 20.88
CA LEU A 279 7.07 15.73 19.89
C LEU A 279 6.99 17.23 20.22
N LYS A 280 7.51 17.68 21.37
CA LYS A 280 7.47 19.08 21.79
C LYS A 280 8.20 19.99 20.79
N ASP A 281 9.42 19.65 20.42
CA ASP A 281 10.20 20.43 19.45
C ASP A 281 9.53 20.46 18.07
N TYR A 282 8.95 19.33 17.64
CA TYR A 282 8.20 19.22 16.40
C TYR A 282 7.01 20.20 16.37
N LEU A 283 6.24 20.27 17.46
CA LEU A 283 5.12 21.21 17.60
C LEU A 283 5.59 22.66 17.66
N ILE A 284 6.62 22.98 18.45
CA ILE A 284 7.18 24.33 18.54
C ILE A 284 7.63 24.84 17.16
N GLN A 285 8.17 23.95 16.33
CA GLN A 285 8.61 24.26 14.97
C GLN A 285 7.46 24.42 13.96
N GLY A 286 6.20 24.17 14.35
CA GLY A 286 5.03 24.32 13.48
C GLY A 286 4.42 23.02 13.00
N GLY A 287 4.93 21.88 13.47
CA GLY A 287 4.34 20.58 13.21
C GLY A 287 2.91 20.49 13.72
N LYS A 288 2.09 19.68 13.05
CA LYS A 288 0.67 19.51 13.38
C LYS A 288 0.39 18.07 13.79
N ILE A 289 -0.52 17.87 14.74
CA ILE A 289 -0.87 16.54 15.26
C ILE A 289 -2.38 16.38 15.33
N PHE A 290 -2.89 15.29 14.77
CA PHE A 290 -4.19 14.74 15.17
C PHE A 290 -3.93 13.53 16.06
N ILE A 291 -4.53 13.51 17.25
CA ILE A 291 -4.40 12.41 18.20
C ILE A 291 -5.79 11.91 18.57
N ASP A 292 -6.02 10.62 18.38
CA ASP A 292 -7.23 9.96 18.88
C ASP A 292 -6.84 8.90 19.93
N THR A 293 -7.30 9.11 21.15
CA THR A 293 -7.04 8.19 22.27
C THR A 293 -8.02 7.02 22.19
N ASN A 294 -7.55 5.92 21.59
CA ASN A 294 -8.28 4.65 21.50
C ASN A 294 -8.37 3.95 22.87
N SER A 295 -9.46 3.21 23.08
CA SER A 295 -9.88 2.58 24.33
C SER A 295 -9.28 1.19 24.63
N THR A 296 -8.60 0.51 23.70
CA THR A 296 -8.50 -0.96 23.86
C THR A 296 -7.20 -1.56 24.41
N LYS A 297 -6.02 -0.90 24.35
CA LYS A 297 -4.74 -1.59 24.72
C LYS A 297 -3.68 -0.77 25.45
N SER A 298 -3.65 0.55 25.29
CA SER A 298 -2.69 1.42 25.97
C SER A 298 -3.08 2.89 25.78
N TYR A 299 -3.80 3.47 26.73
CA TYR A 299 -3.98 4.92 26.81
C TYR A 299 -2.97 5.49 27.81
N PRO A 300 -2.54 6.75 27.62
CA PRO A 300 -1.60 7.35 28.55
C PRO A 300 -2.26 7.55 29.92
N SER A 301 -1.58 7.12 30.98
CA SER A 301 -2.03 7.22 32.37
C SER A 301 -1.07 8.07 33.20
N GLY A 302 -1.58 8.63 34.29
CA GLY A 302 -0.83 9.58 35.12
C GLY A 302 -0.87 11.01 34.56
N LYS A 303 0.08 11.85 35.00
CA LYS A 303 0.17 13.24 34.56
C LYS A 303 0.59 13.30 33.10
N LEU A 304 -0.28 13.86 32.26
CA LEU A 304 -0.09 13.96 30.82
C LEU A 304 0.76 15.19 30.45
N SER A 305 1.42 15.11 29.30
CA SER A 305 2.19 16.23 28.73
C SER A 305 1.27 17.36 28.23
N GLU A 306 1.88 18.49 27.86
CA GLU A 306 1.18 19.67 27.30
C GLU A 306 0.46 19.40 25.97
N ILE A 307 0.71 18.25 25.35
CA ILE A 307 0.07 17.81 24.10
C ILE A 307 -1.40 17.42 24.34
N PHE A 308 -1.74 17.03 25.56
CA PHE A 308 -3.09 16.64 25.96
C PHE A 308 -3.88 17.84 26.52
N PRO A 309 -5.22 17.80 26.43
CA PRO A 309 -6.09 18.90 26.86
C PRO A 309 -5.98 19.30 28.34
N SER A 310 -5.51 18.39 29.18
CA SER A 310 -5.46 18.53 30.63
C SER A 310 -4.32 17.67 31.17
N ASP A 311 -3.98 17.84 32.44
CA ASP A 311 -3.02 16.96 33.12
C ASP A 311 -3.56 15.52 33.25
N PHE A 312 -4.89 15.33 33.18
CA PHE A 312 -5.55 14.04 33.28
C PHE A 312 -6.77 13.97 32.36
N ILE A 313 -6.95 12.85 31.67
CA ILE A 313 -8.18 12.52 30.93
C ILE A 313 -8.94 11.43 31.67
N ASN A 314 -10.26 11.44 31.54
CA ASN A 314 -11.16 10.49 32.19
C ASN A 314 -11.68 9.51 31.16
N ARG A 315 -11.64 8.23 31.50
CA ARG A 315 -12.36 7.20 30.76
C ARG A 315 -13.82 7.26 31.15
N GLN A 316 -14.71 7.28 30.15
CA GLN A 316 -16.15 7.27 30.35
C GLN A 316 -16.78 6.22 29.45
N GLU A 317 -17.73 5.48 30.01
CA GLU A 317 -18.60 4.58 29.28
C GLU A 317 -19.91 5.30 28.96
N VAL A 318 -20.33 5.21 27.71
CA VAL A 318 -21.57 5.77 27.19
C VAL A 318 -22.30 4.71 26.40
N SER A 319 -23.64 4.80 26.36
CA SER A 319 -24.47 3.85 25.64
C SER A 319 -25.60 4.57 24.92
N GLY A 320 -25.91 4.11 23.72
CA GLY A 320 -27.01 4.64 22.91
C GLY A 320 -26.66 5.94 22.20
N THR A 321 -27.67 6.75 21.93
CA THR A 321 -27.50 8.06 21.30
C THR A 321 -26.95 9.07 22.31
N ILE A 322 -25.94 9.85 21.89
CA ILE A 322 -25.34 10.90 22.70
C ILE A 322 -25.85 12.25 22.25
N ASN A 323 -26.28 13.08 23.20
CA ASN A 323 -26.57 14.49 22.96
C ASN A 323 -25.28 15.29 23.04
N PHE A 324 -24.70 15.58 21.88
CA PHE A 324 -23.49 16.40 21.80
C PHE A 324 -23.81 17.88 22.00
N LYS A 325 -22.95 18.57 22.74
CA LYS A 325 -22.89 20.04 22.73
C LYS A 325 -21.73 20.47 21.83
N VAL A 326 -22.01 21.47 20.98
CA VAL A 326 -21.05 22.03 20.04
C VAL A 326 -20.59 23.38 20.54
N ASP A 327 -19.28 23.53 20.70
CA ASP A 327 -18.65 24.81 21.08
C ASP A 327 -17.95 25.49 19.89
N LYS A 328 -17.81 24.79 18.75
CA LYS A 328 -17.26 25.34 17.49
C LYS A 328 -18.14 25.01 16.29
N ALA A 329 -18.92 25.99 15.83
CA ALA A 329 -19.93 25.81 14.79
C ALA A 329 -19.35 25.34 13.44
N GLU A 330 -18.14 25.78 13.07
CA GLU A 330 -17.50 25.39 11.81
C GLU A 330 -17.21 23.90 11.74
N ALA A 331 -16.92 23.26 12.88
CA ALA A 331 -16.63 21.82 12.94
C ALA A 331 -17.84 20.96 12.57
N VAL A 332 -19.06 21.48 12.74
CA VAL A 332 -20.31 20.76 12.46
C VAL A 332 -21.06 21.35 11.26
N LYS A 333 -20.42 22.23 10.48
CA LYS A 333 -21.02 22.79 9.27
C LYS A 333 -21.42 21.67 8.32
N ASN A 334 -22.68 21.65 7.90
CA ASN A 334 -23.27 20.61 7.03
C ASN A 334 -23.20 19.18 7.61
N VAL A 335 -23.13 19.06 8.94
CA VAL A 335 -23.19 17.79 9.67
C VAL A 335 -24.50 17.72 10.44
N ASN A 336 -25.22 16.62 10.31
CA ASN A 336 -26.35 16.30 11.16
C ASN A 336 -25.90 15.36 12.29
N LEU A 337 -25.73 15.91 13.49
CA LEU A 337 -25.30 15.15 14.68
C LEU A 337 -26.35 14.13 15.15
N GLU A 338 -27.64 14.35 14.87
CA GLU A 338 -28.71 13.42 15.25
C GLU A 338 -28.63 12.10 14.47
N LYS A 339 -27.92 12.11 13.34
CA LYS A 339 -27.64 10.94 12.52
C LYS A 339 -26.36 10.22 12.90
N PHE A 340 -25.66 10.64 13.95
CA PHE A 340 -24.54 9.87 14.48
C PHE A 340 -25.04 8.52 14.96
N SER A 341 -24.21 7.50 14.79
CA SER A 341 -24.56 6.14 15.18
C SER A 341 -24.60 6.01 16.69
N SER A 342 -25.37 5.03 17.16
CA SER A 342 -25.39 4.69 18.59
C SER A 342 -23.98 4.34 19.06
N PHE A 343 -23.56 4.95 20.16
CA PHE A 343 -22.30 4.69 20.81
C PHE A 343 -22.42 3.41 21.64
N THR A 344 -22.40 2.27 20.95
CA THR A 344 -22.41 0.93 21.54
C THR A 344 -21.41 0.03 20.80
N PHE A 345 -20.73 -0.86 21.53
CA PHE A 345 -19.79 -1.82 20.97
C PHE A 345 -20.18 -3.25 21.34
N GLN A 346 -20.54 -4.07 20.33
CA GLN A 346 -20.95 -5.47 20.53
C GLN A 346 -22.06 -5.65 21.59
N GLY A 347 -22.98 -4.68 21.67
CA GLY A 347 -24.08 -4.68 22.65
C GLY A 347 -23.71 -4.10 24.02
N GLY A 348 -22.44 -3.79 24.27
CA GLY A 348 -21.96 -3.08 25.45
C GLY A 348 -21.81 -1.57 25.25
N PRO A 349 -21.42 -0.83 26.32
CA PRO A 349 -21.14 0.59 26.22
C PRO A 349 -19.96 0.85 25.29
N TRP A 350 -19.98 2.01 24.62
CA TRP A 350 -18.81 2.56 23.99
C TRP A 350 -17.94 3.26 25.01
N GLU A 351 -16.63 3.10 24.86
CA GLU A 351 -15.65 3.76 25.70
C GLU A 351 -15.09 4.99 24.99
N LEU A 352 -15.17 6.13 25.67
CA LEU A 352 -14.56 7.37 25.23
C LEU A 352 -13.68 7.98 26.33
N PHE A 353 -12.87 8.97 25.95
CA PHE A 353 -12.09 9.77 26.86
C PHE A 353 -12.55 11.23 26.85
N THR A 354 -12.65 11.84 28.02
CA THR A 354 -12.96 13.27 28.15
C THR A 354 -11.92 13.99 28.99
N ALA A 355 -11.78 15.29 28.78
CA ALA A 355 -11.12 16.17 29.74
C ALA A 355 -12.19 16.83 30.62
N LYS A 356 -11.92 17.04 31.91
CA LYS A 356 -12.83 17.84 32.73
C LYS A 356 -12.76 19.30 32.31
N ALA A 357 -13.90 19.96 32.17
CA ALA A 357 -13.97 21.36 31.76
C ALA A 357 -13.14 22.26 32.70
N GLU A 358 -13.18 22.00 34.01
CA GLU A 358 -12.45 22.72 35.05
C GLU A 358 -10.94 22.45 35.07
N SER A 359 -10.46 21.40 34.40
CA SER A 359 -9.03 21.03 34.36
C SER A 359 -8.38 21.27 33.00
N LEU A 360 -9.10 21.90 32.07
CA LEU A 360 -8.57 22.26 30.77
C LEU A 360 -7.40 23.24 30.90
N ARG A 361 -6.36 23.01 30.10
CA ARG A 361 -5.28 23.98 29.94
C ARG A 361 -5.80 25.22 29.20
N ASN A 362 -5.27 26.40 29.54
CA ASN A 362 -5.72 27.68 28.98
C ASN A 362 -5.68 27.78 27.44
N SER A 363 -4.78 27.05 26.78
CA SER A 363 -4.64 27.06 25.31
C SER A 363 -5.65 26.15 24.59
N VAL A 364 -6.43 25.38 25.34
CA VAL A 364 -7.35 24.36 24.82
C VAL A 364 -8.70 24.99 24.56
N LYS A 365 -9.25 24.71 23.38
CA LYS A 365 -10.58 25.14 22.95
C LYS A 365 -11.44 23.91 22.67
N PRO A 366 -12.52 23.70 23.43
CA PRO A 366 -13.48 22.64 23.13
C PRO A 366 -14.10 22.79 21.74
N ILE A 367 -14.33 21.65 21.07
CA ILE A 367 -15.06 21.56 19.80
C ILE A 367 -16.38 20.82 20.04
N LEU A 368 -16.28 19.65 20.66
CA LEU A 368 -17.40 18.75 20.93
C LEU A 368 -17.35 18.29 22.38
N LEU A 369 -18.50 18.29 23.05
CA LEU A 369 -18.62 17.92 24.45
C LEU A 369 -19.65 16.80 24.62
N VAL A 370 -19.40 15.94 25.61
CA VAL A 370 -20.30 14.88 26.07
C VAL A 370 -20.50 15.10 27.56
N ASN A 371 -21.76 15.24 28.00
CA ASN A 371 -22.09 15.50 29.41
C ASN A 371 -21.33 16.72 30.00
N ASN A 372 -21.18 17.78 29.20
CA ASN A 372 -20.38 18.99 29.49
C ASN A 372 -18.87 18.81 29.62
N ASP A 373 -18.35 17.59 29.43
CA ASP A 373 -16.92 17.33 29.38
C ASP A 373 -16.44 17.32 27.91
N PRO A 374 -15.39 18.10 27.56
CA PRO A 374 -14.78 18.07 26.23
C PRO A 374 -14.30 16.68 25.82
N VAL A 375 -14.74 16.25 24.63
CA VAL A 375 -14.35 14.97 23.99
C VAL A 375 -13.58 15.17 22.69
N VAL A 376 -13.77 16.31 22.02
CA VAL A 376 -12.92 16.77 20.91
C VAL A 376 -12.50 18.20 21.21
N VAL A 377 -11.21 18.49 21.06
CA VAL A 377 -10.62 19.80 21.37
C VAL A 377 -9.54 20.17 20.36
N GLU A 378 -9.27 21.46 20.24
CA GLU A 378 -8.08 21.99 19.58
C GLU A 378 -7.20 22.72 20.57
N THR A 379 -5.89 22.65 20.39
CA THR A 379 -4.91 23.40 21.18
C THR A 379 -3.71 23.79 20.32
N LYS A 380 -2.91 24.73 20.82
CA LYS A 380 -1.66 25.16 20.19
C LYS A 380 -0.51 24.99 21.16
N LEU A 381 0.64 24.61 20.61
CA LEU A 381 1.91 24.58 21.34
C LEU A 381 2.99 25.20 20.44
N GLY A 382 3.49 26.38 20.84
CA GLY A 382 4.34 27.19 19.98
C GLY A 382 3.63 27.56 18.67
N ARG A 383 4.22 27.23 17.52
CA ARG A 383 3.61 27.44 16.19
C ARG A 383 2.73 26.27 15.73
N GLY A 384 2.79 25.13 16.42
CA GLY A 384 2.08 23.91 16.06
C GLY A 384 0.64 23.91 16.53
N SER A 385 -0.16 23.02 15.92
CA SER A 385 -1.56 22.80 16.27
C SER A 385 -1.82 21.33 16.55
N ILE A 386 -2.68 21.10 17.54
CA ILE A 386 -3.05 19.76 17.99
C ILE A 386 -4.56 19.68 17.99
N ILE A 387 -5.10 18.62 17.41
CA ILE A 387 -6.48 18.20 17.57
C ILE A 387 -6.47 16.91 18.36
N TRP A 388 -7.16 16.89 19.50
CA TRP A 388 -7.34 15.70 20.30
C TRP A 388 -8.78 15.23 20.27
N SER A 389 -8.97 13.93 20.08
CA SER A 389 -10.26 13.22 20.10
C SER A 389 -10.18 12.07 21.10
N GLY A 390 -11.18 11.97 21.97
CA GLY A 390 -11.38 10.82 22.84
C GLY A 390 -12.43 9.84 22.34
N LEU A 391 -12.90 9.96 21.09
CA LEU A 391 -14.07 9.22 20.59
C LEU A 391 -13.76 7.85 20.02
N ASN A 392 -12.50 7.51 19.74
CA ASN A 392 -12.15 6.37 18.87
C ASN A 392 -12.83 6.52 17.48
N LEU A 393 -12.79 7.75 16.96
CA LEU A 393 -13.69 8.23 15.91
C LEU A 393 -13.53 7.49 14.57
N PRO A 394 -12.30 7.26 14.04
CA PRO A 394 -12.18 6.54 12.77
C PRO A 394 -12.74 5.11 12.82
N PHE A 395 -12.58 4.41 13.95
CA PHE A 395 -13.16 3.07 14.09
C PHE A 395 -14.69 3.14 14.18
N HIS A 396 -15.25 4.05 14.98
CA HIS A 396 -16.70 4.24 15.10
C HIS A 396 -17.35 4.54 13.74
N ILE A 397 -16.75 5.42 12.95
CA ILE A 397 -17.22 5.78 11.61
C ILE A 397 -17.29 4.55 10.70
N VAL A 398 -16.20 3.78 10.66
CA VAL A 398 -16.07 2.65 9.73
C VAL A 398 -16.92 1.46 10.17
N SER A 399 -16.99 1.17 11.47
CA SER A 399 -17.81 0.08 11.99
C SER A 399 -19.30 0.30 11.76
N ASN A 400 -19.74 1.56 11.76
CA ASN A 400 -21.12 1.94 11.55
C ASN A 400 -21.45 2.42 10.13
N ASN A 401 -20.44 2.54 9.25
CA ASN A 401 -20.57 3.12 7.91
C ASN A 401 -21.30 4.48 7.91
N ASN A 402 -20.96 5.35 8.87
CA ASN A 402 -21.69 6.60 9.12
C ASN A 402 -21.09 7.80 8.36
N TYR A 403 -21.83 8.34 7.37
CA TYR A 403 -21.37 9.46 6.56
C TYR A 403 -21.34 10.81 7.30
N GLU A 404 -22.28 11.04 8.23
CA GLU A 404 -22.35 12.30 8.97
C GLU A 404 -21.17 12.44 9.93
N GLU A 405 -20.78 11.36 10.59
CA GLU A 405 -19.56 11.31 11.39
C GLU A 405 -18.29 11.48 10.55
N ALA A 406 -18.26 10.91 9.34
CA ALA A 406 -17.15 11.12 8.41
C ALA A 406 -17.03 12.59 7.97
N LYS A 407 -18.15 13.28 7.74
CA LYS A 407 -18.16 14.73 7.47
C LYS A 407 -17.64 15.54 8.66
N PHE A 408 -18.04 15.19 9.88
CA PHE A 408 -17.49 15.80 11.09
C PHE A 408 -15.97 15.61 11.19
N PHE A 409 -15.50 14.37 10.98
CA PHE A 409 -14.07 14.07 10.95
C PHE A 409 -13.33 14.94 9.92
N LYS A 410 -13.87 15.05 8.70
CA LYS A 410 -13.32 15.93 7.66
C LYS A 410 -13.24 17.38 8.12
N ASN A 411 -14.32 17.96 8.64
CA ASN A 411 -14.36 19.36 9.07
C ASN A 411 -13.34 19.67 10.17
N VAL A 412 -13.11 18.72 11.08
CA VAL A 412 -12.12 18.86 12.15
C VAL A 412 -10.71 18.68 11.59
N PHE A 413 -10.46 17.59 10.88
CA PHE A 413 -9.13 17.18 10.44
C PHE A 413 -8.56 18.09 9.33
N ILE A 414 -9.40 18.57 8.41
CA ILE A 414 -8.95 19.38 7.27
C ILE A 414 -8.30 20.69 7.70
N ASN A 415 -8.59 21.19 8.90
CA ASN A 415 -7.94 22.39 9.44
C ASN A 415 -6.44 22.22 9.68
N LEU A 416 -5.96 20.97 9.76
CA LEU A 416 -4.53 20.67 9.82
C LEU A 416 -3.88 20.68 8.43
N VAL A 417 -4.65 20.42 7.38
CA VAL A 417 -4.16 20.21 6.03
C VAL A 417 -4.24 21.51 5.23
N GLU A 418 -3.16 21.86 4.56
CA GLU A 418 -3.13 22.98 3.62
C GLU A 418 -3.36 22.49 2.20
N THR A 419 -4.29 23.13 1.50
CA THR A 419 -4.50 22.88 0.08
C THR A 419 -3.26 23.30 -0.70
N PRO A 420 -2.67 22.43 -1.53
CA PRO A 420 -1.55 22.82 -2.36
C PRO A 420 -1.95 23.97 -3.30
N LYS A 421 -1.11 25.02 -3.32
CA LYS A 421 -1.36 26.24 -4.12
C LYS A 421 -0.87 26.14 -5.57
N ASN A 422 0.11 25.27 -5.82
CA ASN A 422 0.80 25.17 -7.10
C ASN A 422 0.65 23.77 -7.68
N LYS A 423 0.31 23.70 -8.97
CA LYS A 423 0.35 22.46 -9.75
C LYS A 423 1.81 22.11 -10.04
N ALA A 424 2.19 20.86 -9.78
CA ALA A 424 3.52 20.38 -10.12
C ALA A 424 3.65 20.29 -11.66
N GLU A 425 4.78 20.76 -12.19
CA GLU A 425 5.15 20.56 -13.59
C GLU A 425 6.20 19.46 -13.64
N PHE A 426 5.90 18.38 -14.37
CA PHE A 426 6.75 17.20 -14.36
C PHE A 426 6.68 16.41 -15.66
N LYS A 427 7.73 15.62 -15.88
CA LYS A 427 7.82 14.58 -16.89
C LYS A 427 8.16 13.27 -16.19
N VAL A 428 7.39 12.22 -16.50
CA VAL A 428 7.69 10.85 -16.09
C VAL A 428 8.18 10.09 -17.30
N GLU A 429 9.30 9.40 -17.13
CA GLU A 429 9.83 8.45 -18.10
C GLU A 429 9.97 7.10 -17.43
N ARG A 430 9.67 6.04 -18.17
CA ARG A 430 9.85 4.66 -17.72
C ARG A 430 10.76 3.91 -18.68
N PRO A 431 12.09 4.12 -18.61
CA PRO A 431 13.04 3.50 -19.55
C PRO A 431 12.95 1.98 -19.56
N THR A 432 12.67 1.37 -18.39
CA THR A 432 12.39 -0.05 -18.24
C THR A 432 11.24 -0.24 -17.24
N PRO A 433 10.58 -1.41 -17.20
CA PRO A 433 9.58 -1.72 -16.17
C PRO A 433 10.03 -1.43 -14.74
N GLU A 434 11.31 -1.67 -14.47
CA GLU A 434 11.97 -1.55 -13.17
C GLU A 434 12.58 -0.18 -12.89
N SER A 435 12.63 0.73 -13.87
CA SER A 435 13.25 2.05 -13.74
C SER A 435 12.27 3.15 -14.11
N ILE A 436 12.06 4.08 -13.19
CA ILE A 436 11.21 5.25 -13.39
C ILE A 436 12.04 6.49 -13.10
N LYS A 437 12.00 7.45 -14.02
CA LYS A 437 12.65 8.74 -13.88
C LYS A 437 11.59 9.83 -13.87
N VAL A 438 11.67 10.69 -12.88
CA VAL A 438 10.80 11.83 -12.70
C VAL A 438 11.65 13.09 -12.70
N THR A 439 11.33 14.02 -13.58
CA THR A 439 11.96 15.34 -13.63
C THR A 439 10.87 16.40 -13.51
N GLY A 440 11.12 17.47 -12.77
CA GLY A 440 10.12 18.52 -12.61
C GLY A 440 10.44 19.50 -11.50
N THR A 441 9.49 20.40 -11.26
CA THR A 441 9.57 21.43 -10.23
C THR A 441 8.27 21.54 -9.44
N ASN A 442 8.31 22.26 -8.31
CA ASN A 442 7.15 22.60 -7.49
C ASN A 442 6.41 21.40 -6.87
N PHE A 443 7.14 20.35 -6.48
CA PHE A 443 6.61 19.24 -5.69
C PHE A 443 7.49 18.95 -4.47
N THR A 444 6.86 18.42 -3.41
CA THR A 444 7.50 18.05 -2.14
C THR A 444 7.51 16.54 -1.90
N GLY A 445 6.91 15.79 -2.81
CA GLY A 445 7.00 14.34 -2.82
C GLY A 445 6.52 13.73 -4.12
N ILE A 446 6.69 12.41 -4.20
CA ILE A 446 6.14 11.59 -5.28
C ILE A 446 5.24 10.54 -4.64
N TYR A 447 3.97 10.53 -5.06
CA TYR A 447 3.07 9.43 -4.78
C TYR A 447 3.09 8.46 -5.96
N PHE A 448 3.67 7.30 -5.73
CA PHE A 448 3.81 6.25 -6.72
C PHE A 448 2.87 5.10 -6.38
N LYS A 449 1.78 5.00 -7.15
CA LYS A 449 0.64 4.11 -6.93
C LYS A 449 0.92 2.68 -7.38
N GLU A 450 2.15 2.20 -7.17
CA GLU A 450 2.51 0.79 -7.29
C GLU A 450 2.78 0.21 -5.91
N ASN A 451 2.56 -1.11 -5.79
CA ASN A 451 2.64 -1.81 -4.52
C ASN A 451 4.01 -1.60 -3.87
N TYR A 452 3.99 -1.20 -2.60
CA TYR A 452 5.18 -1.10 -1.79
C TYR A 452 5.89 -2.46 -1.71
N ASN A 453 7.19 -2.46 -1.99
CA ASN A 453 8.06 -3.62 -1.87
C ASN A 453 9.46 -3.15 -1.44
N SER A 454 10.12 -3.91 -0.57
CA SER A 454 11.47 -3.58 -0.07
C SER A 454 12.56 -3.61 -1.15
N GLY A 455 12.27 -4.19 -2.32
CA GLY A 455 13.12 -4.18 -3.50
C GLY A 455 13.17 -2.85 -4.24
N TRP A 456 12.20 -1.96 -4.03
CA TRP A 456 12.27 -0.61 -4.56
C TRP A 456 13.34 0.21 -3.84
N LYS A 457 14.06 1.03 -4.60
CA LYS A 457 15.02 2.03 -4.14
C LYS A 457 14.69 3.35 -4.82
N ALA A 458 14.81 4.44 -4.08
CA ALA A 458 14.62 5.78 -4.60
C ALA A 458 15.92 6.59 -4.44
N TYR A 459 16.20 7.43 -5.41
CA TYR A 459 17.31 8.36 -5.42
C TYR A 459 16.76 9.74 -5.77
N VAL A 460 16.97 10.73 -4.90
CA VAL A 460 16.59 12.12 -5.13
C VAL A 460 17.88 12.88 -5.34
N ASN A 461 18.08 13.47 -6.52
CA ASN A 461 19.33 14.13 -6.91
C ASN A 461 20.56 13.21 -6.68
N ASN A 462 20.44 11.96 -7.11
CA ASN A 462 21.43 10.88 -6.93
C ASN A 462 21.70 10.45 -5.48
N GLN A 463 20.97 10.99 -4.50
CA GLN A 463 21.12 10.60 -3.09
C GLN A 463 20.07 9.55 -2.70
N PRO A 464 20.50 8.42 -2.10
CA PRO A 464 19.57 7.39 -1.61
C PRO A 464 18.53 8.00 -0.66
N THR A 465 17.26 7.80 -0.98
CA THR A 465 16.14 8.36 -0.21
C THR A 465 15.23 7.25 0.29
N LYS A 466 14.77 7.39 1.54
CA LYS A 466 13.85 6.44 2.16
C LYS A 466 12.52 6.45 1.42
N ILE A 467 12.06 5.27 1.03
CA ILE A 467 10.71 5.06 0.52
C ILE A 467 9.77 4.70 1.67
N TYR A 468 8.53 5.16 1.59
CA TYR A 468 7.50 4.89 2.59
C TYR A 468 6.33 4.14 1.98
N GLN A 469 5.67 3.31 2.78
CA GLN A 469 4.38 2.75 2.40
C GLN A 469 3.30 3.82 2.60
N ALA A 470 2.41 4.02 1.63
CA ALA A 470 1.40 5.07 1.64
C ALA A 470 0.05 4.61 1.09
N GLY A 471 -1.03 5.31 1.47
CA GLY A 471 -2.39 5.06 1.01
C GLY A 471 -2.80 3.59 1.11
N LEU A 472 -3.17 3.00 -0.03
CA LEU A 472 -3.62 1.61 -0.13
C LEU A 472 -2.47 0.59 -0.13
N GLY A 473 -1.31 0.94 0.43
CA GLY A 473 -0.10 0.12 0.40
C GLY A 473 0.80 0.37 -0.82
N PHE A 474 0.74 1.58 -1.35
CA PHE A 474 1.59 2.11 -2.41
C PHE A 474 2.84 2.79 -1.85
N ILE A 475 3.57 3.53 -2.69
CA ILE A 475 4.87 4.12 -2.35
C ILE A 475 4.74 5.65 -2.27
N TYR A 476 5.33 6.23 -1.22
CA TYR A 476 5.57 7.67 -1.13
C TYR A 476 7.06 7.95 -0.94
N ILE A 477 7.56 8.98 -1.62
CA ILE A 477 8.94 9.44 -1.54
C ILE A 477 8.93 10.92 -1.20
N PRO A 478 9.47 11.35 -0.04
CA PRO A 478 9.63 12.76 0.27
C PRO A 478 10.74 13.35 -0.61
N VAL A 479 10.53 14.57 -1.09
CA VAL A 479 11.44 15.28 -1.99
C VAL A 479 11.62 16.71 -1.50
N ASN A 480 12.88 17.16 -1.40
CA ASN A 480 13.19 18.51 -0.97
C ASN A 480 13.45 19.40 -2.19
N HIS A 481 12.42 20.18 -2.60
CA HIS A 481 12.41 21.08 -3.76
C HIS A 481 12.85 20.46 -5.10
N SER A 482 12.76 21.21 -6.21
CA SER A 482 13.01 20.78 -7.59
C SER A 482 14.09 19.70 -7.72
N SER A 483 13.70 18.51 -8.17
CA SER A 483 14.56 17.34 -8.09
C SER A 483 14.37 16.39 -9.25
N ASN A 484 15.49 15.75 -9.63
CA ASN A 484 15.48 14.56 -10.44
C ASN A 484 15.32 13.36 -9.49
N VAL A 485 14.24 12.59 -9.66
CA VAL A 485 13.99 11.41 -8.85
C VAL A 485 14.06 10.17 -9.72
N GLU A 486 14.84 9.20 -9.28
CA GLU A 486 14.96 7.90 -9.92
C GLU A 486 14.46 6.81 -8.96
N LEU A 487 13.53 5.99 -9.43
CA LEU A 487 13.09 4.78 -8.74
C LEU A 487 13.63 3.57 -9.50
N ILE A 488 14.24 2.64 -8.77
CA ILE A 488 14.80 1.41 -9.33
C ILE A 488 14.33 0.22 -8.50
N TYR A 489 13.72 -0.75 -9.15
CA TYR A 489 13.39 -2.04 -8.54
C TYR A 489 14.55 -3.02 -8.71
N LYS A 490 15.10 -3.50 -7.59
CA LYS A 490 16.22 -4.46 -7.57
C LYS A 490 15.84 -5.83 -7.02
N GLY A 491 14.55 -6.08 -6.76
CA GLY A 491 14.08 -7.29 -6.07
C GLY A 491 14.34 -7.26 -4.56
N SER A 492 13.56 -8.04 -3.81
CA SER A 492 13.72 -8.12 -2.35
C SER A 492 14.91 -9.00 -1.96
N PHE A 493 15.56 -8.68 -0.84
CA PHE A 493 16.69 -9.47 -0.33
C PHE A 493 16.31 -10.95 -0.06
N VAL A 494 15.09 -11.17 0.42
CA VAL A 494 14.56 -12.52 0.66
C VAL A 494 14.43 -13.29 -0.66
N ASN A 495 13.94 -12.65 -1.72
CA ASN A 495 13.86 -13.29 -3.04
C ASN A 495 15.24 -13.64 -3.58
N TRP A 496 16.24 -12.76 -3.38
CA TRP A 496 17.62 -13.07 -3.74
C TRP A 496 18.18 -14.27 -2.97
N ILE A 497 17.97 -14.36 -1.65
CA ILE A 497 18.38 -15.53 -0.86
C ILE A 497 17.71 -16.81 -1.39
N LEU A 498 16.39 -16.77 -1.60
CA LEU A 498 15.65 -17.93 -2.09
C LEU A 498 16.13 -18.35 -3.48
N PHE A 499 16.40 -17.39 -4.36
CA PHE A 499 16.99 -17.65 -5.67
C PHE A 499 18.34 -18.35 -5.54
N TYR A 500 19.25 -17.84 -4.70
CA TYR A 500 20.55 -18.48 -4.48
C TYR A 500 20.41 -19.88 -3.89
N ILE A 501 19.50 -20.10 -2.93
CA ILE A 501 19.22 -21.44 -2.39
C ILE A 501 18.74 -22.38 -3.49
N SER A 502 17.85 -21.92 -4.37
CA SER A 502 17.36 -22.72 -5.51
C SER A 502 18.48 -23.06 -6.50
N VAL A 503 19.32 -22.07 -6.87
CA VAL A 503 20.46 -22.28 -7.77
C VAL A 503 21.49 -23.24 -7.16
N ILE A 504 21.80 -23.08 -5.87
CA ILE A 504 22.72 -23.98 -5.15
C ILE A 504 22.12 -25.39 -5.08
N SER A 505 20.84 -25.51 -4.74
CA SER A 505 20.16 -26.81 -4.66
C SER A 505 20.16 -27.52 -6.01
N ALA A 506 19.82 -26.81 -7.08
CA ALA A 506 19.87 -27.34 -8.44
C ALA A 506 21.31 -27.76 -8.82
N SER A 507 22.31 -26.96 -8.44
CA SER A 507 23.73 -27.28 -8.68
C SER A 507 24.19 -28.51 -7.90
N ILE A 508 23.76 -28.67 -6.65
CA ILE A 508 24.06 -29.86 -5.82
C ILE A 508 23.40 -31.10 -6.43
N CYS A 509 22.12 -31.02 -6.81
CA CYS A 509 21.42 -32.12 -7.49
C CYS A 509 22.15 -32.51 -8.78
N LEU A 510 22.55 -31.52 -9.58
CA LEU A 510 23.30 -31.74 -10.81
C LEU A 510 24.68 -32.36 -10.54
N PHE A 511 25.40 -31.89 -9.53
CA PHE A 511 26.71 -32.44 -9.15
C PHE A 511 26.60 -33.88 -8.64
N TYR A 512 25.59 -34.17 -7.83
CA TYR A 512 25.25 -35.54 -7.41
C TYR A 512 24.95 -36.45 -8.61
N LEU A 513 24.19 -35.92 -9.57
CA LEU A 513 23.81 -36.63 -10.78
C LEU A 513 25.01 -37.01 -11.66
N VAL A 514 25.92 -36.07 -11.88
CA VAL A 514 27.02 -36.25 -12.84
C VAL A 514 28.22 -36.94 -12.20
N LEU A 515 28.50 -36.68 -10.93
CA LEU A 515 29.69 -37.18 -10.23
C LEU A 515 29.34 -37.81 -8.86
N PRO A 516 28.45 -38.81 -8.79
CA PRO A 516 27.93 -39.35 -7.52
C PRO A 516 29.05 -39.88 -6.60
N ARG A 517 30.08 -40.52 -7.17
CA ARG A 517 31.22 -41.04 -6.38
C ARG A 517 32.06 -39.93 -5.75
N VAL A 518 32.29 -38.84 -6.46
CA VAL A 518 33.05 -37.69 -5.93
C VAL A 518 32.19 -36.99 -4.87
N PHE A 519 30.90 -36.78 -5.16
CA PHE A 519 29.96 -36.21 -4.21
C PHE A 519 29.93 -36.98 -2.89
N HIS A 520 29.74 -38.31 -2.90
CA HIS A 520 29.74 -39.12 -1.69
C HIS A 520 31.07 -39.05 -0.93
N LYS A 521 32.22 -39.07 -1.62
CA LYS A 521 33.53 -38.89 -0.96
C LYS A 521 33.65 -37.53 -0.27
N LEU A 522 33.21 -36.46 -0.94
CA LEU A 522 33.26 -35.10 -0.44
C LEU A 522 32.32 -34.92 0.76
N LEU A 523 31.11 -35.49 0.69
CA LEU A 523 30.12 -35.45 1.76
C LEU A 523 30.56 -36.26 2.99
N ASN A 524 31.19 -37.42 2.77
CA ASN A 524 31.82 -38.20 3.85
C ASN A 524 32.97 -37.41 4.50
N PHE A 525 33.82 -36.75 3.71
CA PHE A 525 34.90 -35.91 4.23
C PHE A 525 34.38 -34.73 5.06
N VAL A 526 33.38 -34.00 4.56
CA VAL A 526 32.76 -32.85 5.26
C VAL A 526 32.06 -33.31 6.54
N SER A 527 31.32 -34.42 6.50
CA SER A 527 30.61 -34.94 7.68
C SER A 527 31.56 -35.42 8.78
N LEU A 528 32.72 -36.00 8.42
CA LEU A 528 33.76 -36.37 9.39
C LEU A 528 34.38 -35.14 10.06
N GLN A 529 34.71 -34.11 9.28
CA GLN A 529 35.23 -32.83 9.79
C GLN A 529 34.22 -32.13 10.72
N TRP A 530 32.94 -32.09 10.35
CA TRP A 530 31.89 -31.49 11.18
C TRP A 530 31.61 -32.27 12.45
N LYS A 531 31.55 -33.61 12.39
CA LYS A 531 31.42 -34.45 13.58
C LYS A 531 32.56 -34.23 14.57
N SER A 532 33.79 -34.08 14.08
CA SER A 532 34.95 -33.81 14.94
C SER A 532 34.86 -32.44 15.65
N ARG A 533 34.41 -31.39 14.95
CA ARG A 533 34.26 -30.03 15.51
C ARG A 533 33.08 -29.90 16.48
N LEU A 534 31.97 -30.61 16.22
CA LEU A 534 30.83 -30.65 17.14
C LEU A 534 31.18 -31.43 18.40
N LYS A 535 31.87 -32.57 18.25
CA LYS A 535 32.35 -33.37 19.38
C LYS A 535 33.29 -32.56 20.28
N SER A 536 34.28 -31.86 19.71
CA SER A 536 35.20 -31.03 20.49
C SER A 536 34.51 -29.84 21.19
N LYS A 537 33.45 -29.26 20.58
CA LYS A 537 32.68 -28.18 21.21
C LYS A 537 31.77 -28.68 22.33
N VAL A 538 31.19 -29.87 22.20
CA VAL A 538 30.36 -30.48 23.25
C VAL A 538 31.23 -30.93 24.42
N GLU A 539 32.40 -31.54 24.15
CA GLU A 539 33.37 -31.92 25.17
C GLU A 539 33.88 -30.67 25.94
N ASN A 540 34.26 -29.61 25.23
CA ASN A 540 34.63 -28.34 25.86
C ASN A 540 33.47 -27.65 26.61
N TRP A 541 32.21 -27.90 26.25
CA TRP A 541 31.06 -27.33 26.95
C TRP A 541 30.77 -28.10 28.24
N VAL A 542 30.89 -29.43 28.21
CA VAL A 542 30.76 -30.32 29.38
C VAL A 542 31.92 -30.15 30.38
N GLU A 543 33.12 -29.77 29.94
CA GLU A 543 34.25 -29.52 30.83
C GLU A 543 34.24 -28.12 31.48
N ASN A 544 33.35 -27.21 31.03
CA ASN A 544 33.23 -25.84 31.56
C ASN A 544 31.92 -25.59 32.35
N GLU A 545 31.10 -26.63 32.57
CA GLU A 545 30.07 -26.72 33.62
C GLU A 545 30.62 -27.56 34.79
#